data_AF-A0A8H3CCZ2-F1
#
_entry.id   AF-A0A8H3CCZ2-F1
#
_cell.length_a   1.000
_cell.length_b   1.000
_cell.length_c   1.000
_cell.angle_alpha   90.00
_cell.angle_beta   90.00
_cell.angle_gamma   90.00
#
_symmetry.space_group_name_H-M   'P 1'
#
loop_
_entity.id
_entity.type
_entity.pdbx_description
1 polymer ?
#
loop_
_entity_poly.entity_id
_entity_poly.type
_entity_poly.pdbx_seq_one_letter_code
_entity_poly.pdbx_strand_id
1 'polypeptide(L)'
;MTIYETMTGQIPYYGKHESNVVRLVTVKREPPERPKCMSSEDESRDKLWKLLVCCWSFEPTLRPNAAGVATAIKKIDWNQH
;
A
#
# COMPACT_ATOMS: atom_id res chain seq x y z
N MET A 1 2.26 2.88 -5.44
CA MET A 1 1.48 2.96 -6.70
C MET A 1 1.50 1.60 -7.39
N THR A 2 2.61 1.17 -7.98
CA THR A 2 2.69 -0.05 -8.84
C THR A 2 2.16 -1.33 -8.20
N ILE A 3 2.64 -1.73 -7.02
CA ILE A 3 2.19 -2.99 -6.37
C ILE A 3 0.69 -2.97 -6.07
N TYR A 4 0.14 -1.81 -5.68
CA TYR A 4 -1.30 -1.67 -5.44
C TYR A 4 -2.08 -1.90 -6.74
N GLU A 5 -1.69 -1.22 -7.81
CA GLU A 5 -2.31 -1.35 -9.14
C GLU A 5 -2.25 -2.78 -9.66
N THR A 6 -1.13 -3.48 -9.51
CA THR A 6 -0.99 -4.88 -9.90
C THR A 6 -1.97 -5.79 -9.15
N MET A 7 -2.22 -5.52 -7.87
CA MET A 7 -3.03 -6.38 -7.02
C MET A 7 -4.54 -6.06 -7.09
N THR A 8 -4.90 -4.81 -7.40
CA THR A 8 -6.30 -4.36 -7.44
C THR A 8 -6.85 -4.18 -8.86
N GLY A 9 -5.98 -4.04 -9.86
CA GLY A 9 -6.34 -3.59 -11.20
C GLY A 9 -6.78 -2.13 -11.26
N GLN A 10 -6.61 -1.37 -10.18
CA GLN A 10 -7.08 0.00 -10.02
C GLN A 10 -5.96 0.92 -9.53
N ILE A 11 -5.96 2.16 -10.02
CA ILE A 11 -5.07 3.19 -9.49
C ILE A 11 -5.40 3.51 -8.02
N PRO A 12 -4.42 3.94 -7.22
CA PRO A 12 -4.66 4.47 -5.89
C PRO A 12 -5.68 5.61 -5.91
N TYR A 13 -6.58 5.60 -4.91
CA TYR A 13 -7.69 6.55 -4.82
C TYR A 13 -8.67 6.50 -6.00
N TYR A 14 -8.82 5.35 -6.64
CA TYR A 14 -9.82 5.12 -7.69
C TYR A 14 -11.21 5.66 -7.29
N GLY A 15 -11.86 6.38 -8.19
CA GLY A 15 -13.17 7.00 -7.95
C GLY A 15 -13.16 8.28 -7.10
N LYS A 16 -11.99 8.82 -6.72
CA LYS A 16 -11.88 10.13 -6.08
C LYS A 16 -11.50 11.20 -7.12
N HIS A 17 -12.07 12.40 -7.00
CA HIS A 17 -11.62 13.57 -7.75
C HIS A 17 -10.21 14.01 -7.33
N GLU A 18 -9.42 14.55 -8.25
CA GLU A 18 -8.03 14.94 -8.01
C GLU A 18 -7.85 15.90 -6.83
N SER A 19 -8.73 16.91 -6.71
CA SER A 19 -8.71 17.85 -5.57
C SER A 19 -8.90 17.15 -4.22
N ASN A 20 -9.74 16.10 -4.19
CA ASN A 20 -9.91 15.28 -3.00
C ASN A 20 -8.66 14.44 -2.72
N VAL A 21 -8.02 13.88 -3.75
CA VAL A 21 -6.76 13.13 -3.61
C VAL A 21 -5.66 14.01 -3.01
N VAL A 22 -5.49 15.23 -3.53
CA VAL A 22 -4.52 16.19 -2.98
C VAL A 22 -4.81 16.46 -1.50
N ARG A 23 -6.07 16.69 -1.13
CA ARG A 23 -6.45 16.90 0.27
C ARG A 23 -6.19 15.67 1.16
N LEU A 24 -6.52 14.48 0.68
CA LEU A 24 -6.29 13.22 1.41
C LEU A 24 -4.79 13.02 1.68
N VAL A 25 -3.94 13.26 0.68
CA VAL A 25 -2.50 13.03 0.79
C VAL A 25 -1.80 14.11 1.61
N THR A 26 -2.10 15.39 1.35
CA THR A 26 -1.31 16.52 1.90
C THR A 26 -1.83 17.02 3.24
N VAL A 27 -3.15 17.05 3.43
CA VAL A 27 -3.78 17.57 4.65
C VAL A 27 -4.04 16.43 5.62
N LYS A 28 -4.71 15.38 5.14
CA LYS A 28 -5.10 14.28 6.01
C LYS A 28 -4.01 13.22 6.21
N ARG A 29 -3.04 13.16 5.29
CA ARG A 29 -1.98 12.14 5.29
C ARG A 29 -2.55 10.71 5.27
N GLU A 30 -3.71 10.56 4.63
CA GLU A 30 -4.42 9.29 4.52
C GLU A 30 -3.92 8.54 3.27
N PRO A 31 -3.41 7.29 3.40
CA PRO A 31 -3.12 6.46 2.25
C PRO A 31 -4.42 6.02 1.53
N PRO A 32 -4.32 5.35 0.36
CA PRO A 32 -5.48 4.76 -0.29
C PRO A 32 -6.24 3.80 0.64
N GLU A 33 -7.50 3.55 0.32
CA GLU A 33 -8.29 2.56 1.06
C GLU A 33 -7.71 1.16 0.85
N ARG A 34 -7.70 0.37 1.94
CA ARG A 34 -7.27 -1.03 1.92
C ARG A 34 -8.24 -1.83 1.04
N PRO A 35 -7.77 -2.46 -0.04
CA PRO A 35 -8.66 -3.17 -0.94
C PRO A 35 -9.07 -4.50 -0.32
N LYS A 36 -10.28 -4.99 -0.65
CA LYS A 36 -10.79 -6.28 -0.17
C LYS A 36 -9.87 -7.45 -0.55
N CYS A 37 -9.21 -7.37 -1.71
CA CYS A 37 -8.24 -8.38 -2.14
C CYS A 37 -6.95 -8.40 -1.30
N MET A 38 -6.77 -7.47 -0.35
CA MET A 38 -5.70 -7.49 0.65
C MET A 38 -6.28 -7.54 2.06
N SER A 39 -7.36 -8.28 2.32
CA SER A 39 -7.98 -8.38 3.66
C SER A 39 -6.99 -8.78 4.75
N SER A 40 -7.31 -8.49 6.01
CA SER A 40 -6.48 -8.84 7.18
C SER A 40 -6.61 -10.29 7.62
N GLU A 41 -7.51 -11.05 7.00
CA GLU A 41 -7.73 -12.47 7.29
C GLU A 41 -6.61 -13.35 6.74
N ASP A 42 -5.93 -12.87 5.68
CA ASP A 42 -4.75 -13.50 5.08
C ASP A 42 -3.51 -12.74 5.57
N GLU A 43 -2.66 -13.44 6.32
CA GLU A 43 -1.47 -12.86 6.96
C GLU A 43 -0.48 -12.32 5.92
N SER A 44 -0.35 -12.98 4.77
CA SER A 44 0.52 -12.59 3.66
C SER A 44 0.06 -11.27 3.04
N ARG A 45 -1.24 -11.15 2.82
CA ARG A 45 -1.89 -9.92 2.33
C ARG A 45 -1.81 -8.79 3.34
N ASP A 46 -1.91 -9.10 4.63
CA ASP A 46 -1.74 -8.10 5.69
C ASP A 46 -0.31 -7.56 5.76
N LYS A 47 0.69 -8.44 5.65
CA LYS A 47 2.11 -8.04 5.55
C LYS A 47 2.35 -7.18 4.32
N LEU A 48 1.78 -7.54 3.16
CA LEU A 48 1.88 -6.73 1.94
C LEU A 48 1.24 -5.35 2.14
N TRP A 49 0.04 -5.30 2.73
CA TRP A 49 -0.65 -4.04 2.98
C TRP A 49 0.16 -3.12 3.91
N LYS A 50 0.72 -3.65 4.99
CA LYS A 50 1.60 -2.91 5.91
C LYS A 50 2.81 -2.34 5.18
N LEU A 51 3.43 -3.11 4.28
CA LEU A 51 4.54 -2.63 3.45
C LEU A 51 4.12 -1.46 2.55
N LEU A 52 2.93 -1.55 1.92
CA LEU A 52 2.41 -0.47 1.09
C LEU A 52 2.17 0.82 1.89
N VAL A 53 1.58 0.71 3.09
CA VAL A 53 1.40 1.84 4.01
C VAL A 53 2.75 2.48 4.36
N CYS A 54 3.80 1.68 4.64
CA CYS A 54 5.14 2.22 4.87
C CYS A 54 5.71 2.95 3.65
N CYS A 55 5.53 2.43 2.43
CA CYS A 55 5.94 3.09 1.19
C CYS A 55 5.23 4.43 0.96
N TRP A 56 4.02 4.59 1.50
CA TRP A 56 3.22 5.81 1.43
C TRP A 56 3.37 6.72 2.66
N SER A 57 4.33 6.45 3.55
CA SER A 57 4.59 7.33 4.69
C SER A 57 4.74 8.78 4.23
N PHE A 58 4.00 9.69 4.86
CA PHE A 58 4.10 11.12 4.55
C PHE A 58 5.56 11.57 4.74
N GLU A 59 6.18 11.17 5.84
CA GLU A 59 7.59 11.46 6.11
C GLU A 59 8.53 10.62 5.22
N PRO A 60 9.36 11.25 4.37
CA PRO A 60 10.20 10.53 3.42
C PRO A 60 11.20 9.58 4.07
N THR A 61 11.70 9.91 5.25
CA THR A 61 12.70 9.11 5.99
C THR A 61 12.14 7.79 6.52
N LEU A 62 10.81 7.67 6.62
CA LEU A 62 10.13 6.43 7.02
C LEU A 62 9.89 5.48 5.84
N ARG A 63 10.06 5.95 4.60
CA ARG A 63 9.85 5.12 3.41
C ARG A 63 11.03 4.17 3.24
N PRO A 64 10.77 2.86 3.04
CA PRO A 64 11.83 1.94 2.70
C PRO A 64 12.42 2.29 1.32
N ASN A 65 13.73 2.09 1.17
CA ASN A 65 14.34 2.07 -0.16
C ASN A 65 13.94 0.80 -0.92
N ALA A 66 14.23 0.75 -2.22
CA ALA A 66 13.85 -0.37 -3.09
C ALA A 66 14.40 -1.73 -2.60
N ALA A 67 15.63 -1.77 -2.07
CA ALA A 67 16.21 -2.99 -1.51
C ALA A 67 15.46 -3.47 -0.25
N GLY A 68 15.02 -2.53 0.58
CA GLY A 68 14.16 -2.78 1.75
C GLY A 68 12.80 -3.34 1.34
N VAL A 69 12.16 -2.75 0.31
CA VAL A 69 10.90 -3.26 -0.26
C VAL A 69 11.07 -4.69 -0.78
N ALA A 70 12.10 -4.94 -1.59
CA ALA A 70 12.36 -6.27 -2.13
C ALA A 70 12.62 -7.31 -1.03
N THR A 71 13.36 -6.94 0.02
CA THR A 71 13.61 -7.80 1.18
C THR A 71 12.32 -8.11 1.94
N ALA A 72 11.46 -7.11 2.15
CA ALA A 72 10.18 -7.30 2.82
C ALA A 72 9.26 -8.25 2.03
N ILE A 73 9.16 -8.07 0.71
CA ILE A 73 8.35 -8.94 -0.17
C ILE A 73 8.83 -10.40 -0.12
N LYS A 74 10.15 -10.64 -0.14
CA LYS A 74 10.72 -12.00 -0.06
C LYS A 74 10.43 -12.71 1.26
N LYS A 75 10.14 -11.97 2.33
CA LYS A 75 9.82 -12.52 3.66
C LYS A 75 8.33 -12.84 3.82
N ILE A 76 7.49 -12.43 2.87
CA ILE A 76 6.08 -12.80 2.88
C ILE A 76 6.00 -14.26 2.41
N ASP A 77 5.53 -15.13 3.29
CA ASP A 77 5.17 -16.49 2.90
C ASP A 77 3.81 -16.44 2.20
N TRP A 78 3.75 -16.82 0.92
CA TRP A 78 2.54 -16.75 0.10
C TRP A 78 1.72 -18.05 0.14
N ASN A 79 2.17 -19.08 0.87
CA ASN A 79 1.58 -20.42 0.86
C ASN A 79 0.67 -20.72 2.06
N GLN A 80 0.24 -19.70 2.82
CA GLN A 80 -0.71 -19.88 3.92
C GLN A 80 -2.13 -19.96 3.35
N HIS A 81 -2.66 -21.18 3.27
CA HIS A 81 -4.05 -21.49 2.92
C HIS A 81 -4.98 -21.35 4.12
#